data_AF-A0A1Y3Q4T0-F1
#
_entry.id   AF-A0A1Y3Q4T0-F1
#
_cell.length_a   1.000
_cell.length_b   1.000
_cell.length_c   1.000
_cell.angle_alpha   90.00
_cell.angle_beta   90.00
_cell.angle_gamma   90.00
#
_symmetry.space_group_name_H-M   'P 1'
#
loop_
_entity.id
_entity.type
_entity.pdbx_description
1 polymer ?
#
loop_
_entity_poly.entity_id
_entity_poly.type
_entity_poly.pdbx_seq_one_letter_code
_entity_poly.pdbx_strand_id
1 'polypeptide(L)'
;MIKKEDISSVTISTGENDPISGVIDKETDIYHLVSLLNNAVHLTGDATADYYRLVKLNMKDGSVKALEFGGHGRFFKVLDSGVFFKLEPPENHKKLNKLIDRVEKEYQLKH
;
A
#
# COMPACT_ATOMS: atom_id res chain seq x y z
N MET A 1 3.91 -13.52 5.89
CA MET A 1 4.27 -12.32 6.67
C MET A 1 5.32 -11.55 5.90
N ILE A 2 5.10 -10.25 5.66
CA ILE A 2 6.05 -9.36 4.97
C ILE A 2 7.05 -8.84 6.01
N LYS A 3 8.34 -8.85 5.68
CA LYS A 3 9.39 -8.32 6.55
C LYS A 3 9.83 -6.95 6.04
N LYS A 4 9.97 -5.96 6.93
CA LYS A 4 10.35 -4.60 6.51
C LYS A 4 11.78 -4.55 5.96
N GLU A 5 12.66 -5.38 6.50
CA GLU A 5 14.08 -5.46 6.17
C GLU A 5 14.32 -5.93 4.73
N ASP A 6 13.33 -6.59 4.13
CA ASP A 6 13.40 -7.07 2.75
C ASP A 6 12.93 -5.99 1.75
N ILE A 7 12.33 -4.90 2.21
CA ILE A 7 11.82 -3.81 1.36
C ILE A 7 12.90 -2.74 1.19
N SER A 8 13.15 -2.33 -0.05
CA SER A 8 14.05 -1.22 -0.39
C SER A 8 13.32 0.12 -0.44
N SER A 9 12.13 0.13 -1.04
CA SER A 9 11.26 1.30 -1.10
C SER A 9 9.82 0.90 -1.40
N VAL A 10 8.90 1.84 -1.28
CA VAL A 10 7.50 1.66 -1.68
C VAL A 10 7.12 2.75 -2.66
N THR A 11 6.49 2.37 -3.77
CA THR A 11 5.95 3.31 -4.75
C THR A 11 4.43 3.35 -4.65
N ILE A 12 3.87 4.55 -4.65
CA ILE A 12 2.43 4.80 -4.68
C ILE A 12 2.10 5.37 -6.05
N SER A 13 1.05 4.84 -6.68
CA SER A 13 0.57 5.27 -8.00
C SER A 13 -0.94 5.55 -7.98
N THR A 14 -1.36 6.52 -8.79
CA THR A 14 -2.76 7.01 -8.87
C THR A 14 -3.19 7.37 -10.28
N GLY A 15 -4.39 6.95 -10.69
CA GLY A 15 -5.01 7.38 -11.95
C GLY A 15 -4.64 6.52 -13.16
N GLU A 16 -5.06 6.95 -14.35
CA GLU A 16 -4.81 6.22 -15.60
C GLU A 16 -3.32 6.13 -15.93
N ASN A 17 -2.85 4.94 -16.29
CA ASN A 17 -1.43 4.60 -16.55
C ASN A 17 -0.53 4.61 -15.30
N ASP A 18 -1.11 4.62 -14.10
CA ASP A 18 -0.39 4.47 -12.82
C ASP A 18 0.81 5.41 -12.61
N PRO A 19 0.69 6.73 -12.89
CA PRO A 19 1.78 7.65 -12.62
C PRO A 19 2.15 7.59 -11.13
N ILE A 20 3.45 7.62 -10.87
CA ILE A 20 3.98 7.64 -9.50
C ILE A 20 3.52 8.94 -8.84
N SER A 21 2.75 8.80 -7.76
CA SER A 21 2.27 9.90 -6.92
C SER A 21 3.06 10.04 -5.63
N GLY A 22 3.82 9.01 -5.23
CA GLY A 22 4.61 9.04 -4.00
C GLY A 22 5.65 7.93 -3.90
N VAL A 23 6.69 8.19 -3.10
CA VAL A 23 7.75 7.21 -2.79
C VAL A 23 8.01 7.23 -1.29
N ILE A 24 8.01 6.04 -0.66
CA ILE A 24 8.41 5.83 0.73
C ILE A 24 9.78 5.15 0.74
N ASP A 25 10.78 5.86 1.23
CA ASP A 25 12.17 5.40 1.42
C ASP A 25 12.62 5.44 2.88
N LYS A 26 11.89 6.17 3.74
CA LYS A 26 12.13 6.26 5.18
C LYS A 26 11.78 4.95 5.88
N GLU A 27 12.74 4.38 6.61
CA GLU A 27 12.57 3.10 7.30
C GLU A 27 11.37 3.07 8.26
N THR A 28 11.13 4.16 9.00
CA THR A 28 10.00 4.28 9.93
C THR A 28 8.64 4.19 9.23
N ASP A 29 8.54 4.72 8.02
CA ASP A 29 7.31 4.73 7.25
C ASP A 29 7.05 3.36 6.61
N ILE A 30 8.11 2.72 6.11
CA ILE A 30 8.05 1.32 5.65
C ILE A 30 7.62 0.41 6.80
N TYR A 31 8.16 0.60 8.01
CA TYR A 31 7.75 -0.15 9.19
C TYR A 31 6.25 0.02 9.49
N HIS A 32 5.75 1.26 9.50
CA HIS A 32 4.33 1.52 9.73
C HIS A 32 3.43 0.87 8.68
N LEU A 33 3.79 0.97 7.40
CA LEU A 33 3.05 0.32 6.32
C LEU A 33 3.03 -1.21 6.52
N VAL A 34 4.19 -1.84 6.69
CA VAL A 34 4.30 -3.29 6.85
C VAL A 34 3.53 -3.78 8.07
N SER A 35 3.53 -3.02 9.17
CA SER A 35 2.74 -3.34 10.36
C SER A 35 1.24 -3.34 10.05
N LEU A 36 0.73 -2.36 9.29
CA LEU A 36 -0.68 -2.35 8.86
C LEU A 36 -1.01 -3.53 7.96
N LEU A 37 -0.14 -3.85 7.00
CA LEU A 37 -0.33 -4.96 6.05
C LEU A 37 -0.33 -6.33 6.74
N ASN A 38 0.59 -6.56 7.67
CA ASN A 38 0.71 -7.84 8.37
C ASN A 38 -0.43 -8.08 9.38
N ASN A 39 -1.09 -7.02 9.85
CA ASN A 39 -2.27 -7.12 10.71
C ASN A 39 -3.60 -7.20 9.93
N ALA A 40 -3.54 -7.13 8.59
CA ALA A 40 -4.72 -7.27 7.76
C ALA A 40 -5.27 -8.70 7.82
N VAL A 41 -6.58 -8.85 7.76
CA VAL A 41 -7.27 -10.14 7.78
C VAL A 41 -7.74 -10.52 6.39
N HIS A 42 -7.75 -11.81 6.08
CA HIS A 42 -8.33 -12.29 4.82
C HIS A 42 -9.79 -11.85 4.71
N LEU A 43 -10.15 -11.30 3.55
CA LEU A 43 -11.51 -10.90 3.25
C LEU A 43 -12.16 -11.99 2.38
N THR A 44 -13.19 -12.65 2.91
CA THR A 44 -14.01 -13.62 2.18
C THR A 44 -15.29 -12.94 1.68
N GLY A 45 -15.50 -12.88 0.36
CA GLY A 45 -16.68 -12.27 -0.27
C GLY A 45 -16.32 -11.33 -1.43
N ASP A 46 -17.32 -10.79 -2.11
CA ASP A 46 -17.13 -9.87 -3.24
C ASP A 46 -16.62 -8.51 -2.73
N ALA A 47 -15.35 -8.21 -3.01
CA ALA A 47 -14.75 -6.90 -2.79
C ALA A 47 -14.50 -6.24 -4.15
N THR A 48 -15.27 -5.23 -4.49
CA THR A 48 -15.02 -4.41 -5.68
C THR A 48 -13.91 -3.41 -5.37
N ALA A 49 -12.67 -3.75 -5.70
CA ALA A 49 -11.59 -2.76 -5.70
C ALA A 49 -11.98 -1.62 -6.65
N ASP A 50 -12.13 -0.42 -6.11
CA ASP A 50 -12.45 0.82 -6.83
C ASP A 50 -11.18 1.54 -7.33
N TYR A 51 -10.04 0.85 -7.33
CA TYR A 51 -8.73 1.37 -7.76
C TYR A 51 -8.32 2.67 -7.03
N TYR A 52 -8.46 2.70 -5.71
CA TYR A 52 -8.12 3.89 -4.92
C TYR A 52 -6.63 4.26 -5.02
N ARG A 53 -5.74 3.27 -4.81
CA ARG A 53 -4.28 3.42 -4.89
C ARG A 53 -3.62 2.11 -5.32
N LEU A 54 -2.61 2.18 -6.17
CA LEU A 54 -1.69 1.07 -6.41
C LEU A 54 -0.42 1.28 -5.58
N VAL A 55 -0.10 0.31 -4.73
CA VAL A 55 1.08 0.33 -3.85
C VAL A 55 2.01 -0.81 -4.26
N LYS A 56 3.23 -0.48 -4.67
CA LYS A 56 4.27 -1.45 -5.05
C LYS A 56 5.34 -1.49 -3.96
N LEU A 57 5.51 -2.65 -3.34
CA LEU A 57 6.62 -2.92 -2.43
C LEU A 57 7.82 -3.37 -3.27
N ASN A 58 8.83 -2.52 -3.39
CA ASN A 58 10.06 -2.84 -4.11
C ASN A 58 10.98 -3.57 -3.13
N MET A 59 11.33 -4.81 -3.44
CA MET A 59 12.12 -5.67 -2.57
C MET A 59 13.62 -5.46 -2.86
N LYS A 60 14.48 -5.73 -1.88
CA LYS A 60 15.94 -5.63 -2.03
C LYS A 60 16.52 -6.69 -2.96
N ASP A 61 15.82 -7.81 -3.15
CA ASP A 61 16.17 -8.85 -4.12
C ASP A 61 15.78 -8.50 -5.56
N GLY A 62 15.19 -7.32 -5.79
CA GLY A 62 14.75 -6.84 -7.09
C GLY A 62 13.33 -7.27 -7.48
N SER A 63 12.66 -8.11 -6.69
CA SER A 63 11.26 -8.45 -6.90
C SER A 63 10.32 -7.31 -6.49
N VAL A 64 9.07 -7.34 -6.99
CA VAL A 64 8.04 -6.34 -6.67
C VAL A 64 6.77 -7.05 -6.24
N LYS A 65 6.16 -6.60 -5.14
CA LYS A 65 4.81 -7.03 -4.72
C LYS A 65 3.83 -5.89 -4.93
N ALA A 66 2.83 -6.08 -5.78
CA ALA A 66 1.84 -5.06 -6.09
C ALA A 66 0.53 -5.29 -5.33
N LEU A 67 0.06 -4.23 -4.68
CA LEU A 67 -1.15 -4.19 -3.85
C LEU A 67 -2.10 -3.13 -4.40
N GLU A 68 -3.28 -3.54 -4.81
CA GLU A 68 -4.34 -2.65 -5.27
C GLU A 68 -5.29 -2.37 -4.11
N PHE A 69 -5.32 -1.13 -3.63
CA PHE A 69 -6.20 -0.71 -2.54
C PHE A 69 -7.56 -0.29 -3.08
N GLY A 70 -8.61 -0.65 -2.33
CA GLY A 70 -9.98 -0.26 -2.61
C GLY A 70 -10.79 0.14 -1.39
N GLY A 71 -12.00 0.65 -1.62
CA GLY A 71 -12.93 1.10 -0.59
C GLY A 71 -12.35 2.24 0.23
N HIS A 72 -11.73 3.22 -0.44
CA HIS A 72 -10.97 4.33 0.19
C HIS A 72 -9.85 3.85 1.13
N GLY A 73 -9.16 2.75 0.75
CA GLY A 73 -8.03 2.19 1.47
C GLY A 73 -8.40 1.21 2.59
N ARG A 74 -9.67 0.77 2.68
CA ARG A 74 -10.12 -0.18 3.72
C ARG A 74 -9.69 -1.62 3.48
N PHE A 75 -9.50 -2.00 2.22
CA PHE A 75 -9.03 -3.32 1.83
C PHE A 75 -8.02 -3.20 0.69
N PHE A 76 -7.27 -4.26 0.45
CA PHE A 76 -6.36 -4.37 -0.68
C PHE A 76 -6.37 -5.78 -1.27
N LYS A 77 -6.08 -5.85 -2.56
CA LYS A 77 -5.88 -7.07 -3.33
C LYS A 77 -4.40 -7.24 -3.62
N VAL A 78 -3.84 -8.41 -3.33
CA VAL A 78 -2.50 -8.79 -3.78
C VAL A 78 -2.60 -9.22 -5.23
N LEU A 79 -2.06 -8.41 -6.16
CA LEU A 79 -2.31 -8.60 -7.59
C LEU A 79 -1.84 -9.97 -8.12
N ASP A 80 -0.67 -10.44 -7.67
CA ASP A 80 -0.10 -11.72 -8.12
C ASP A 80 -0.99 -12.94 -7.78
N SER A 81 -1.71 -12.86 -6.67
CA SER A 81 -2.50 -14.00 -6.14
C SER A 81 -4.01 -13.81 -6.28
N GLY A 82 -4.46 -12.58 -6.54
CA GLY A 82 -5.87 -12.21 -6.53
C GLY A 82 -6.53 -12.21 -5.14
N VAL A 83 -5.78 -12.45 -4.06
CA VAL A 83 -6.32 -12.56 -2.70
C VAL A 83 -6.60 -11.18 -2.11
N PHE A 84 -7.75 -11.05 -1.44
CA PHE A 84 -8.19 -9.82 -0.77
C PHE A 84 -7.95 -9.87 0.74
N PHE A 85 -7.56 -8.71 1.27
CA PHE A 85 -7.32 -8.47 2.69
C PHE A 85 -8.00 -7.19 3.13
N LYS A 86 -8.55 -7.19 4.35
CA LYS A 86 -9.15 -6.03 4.99
C LYS A 86 -8.25 -5.53 6.11
N LEU A 87 -8.07 -4.21 6.20
CA LEU A 87 -7.36 -3.61 7.31
C LEU A 87 -8.24 -3.64 8.57
N GLU A 88 -7.71 -4.26 9.63
CA GLU A 88 -8.34 -4.33 10.94
C GLU A 88 -7.37 -3.82 12.02
N PRO A 89 -7.86 -3.19 13.10
CA PRO A 89 -9.24 -2.72 13.26
C PRO A 89 -9.60 -1.64 12.21
N PRO A 90 -10.89 -1.33 11.96
CA PRO A 90 -11.29 -0.55 10.80
C PRO A 90 -10.56 0.79 10.69
N GLU A 91 -10.26 1.46 11.81
CA GLU A 91 -9.50 2.71 11.88
C GLU A 91 -8.09 2.67 11.29
N ASN A 92 -7.50 1.49 11.09
CA ASN A 92 -6.18 1.36 10.46
C ASN A 92 -6.16 1.92 9.04
N HIS A 93 -7.30 1.92 8.32
CA HIS A 93 -7.40 2.58 7.03
C HIS A 93 -7.10 4.09 7.10
N LYS A 94 -7.45 4.76 8.21
CA LYS A 94 -7.16 6.18 8.41
C LYS A 94 -5.68 6.43 8.63
N LYS A 95 -4.99 5.51 9.31
CA LYS A 95 -3.53 5.58 9.51
C LYS A 95 -2.80 5.41 8.18
N LEU A 96 -3.24 4.45 7.37
CA LEU A 96 -2.72 4.25 6.03
C LEU A 96 -2.92 5.50 5.16
N ASN A 97 -4.15 6.02 5.09
CA ASN A 97 -4.45 7.19 4.26
C ASN A 97 -3.63 8.41 4.69
N LYS A 98 -3.49 8.67 6.00
CA LYS A 98 -2.61 9.74 6.50
C LYS A 98 -1.14 9.58 6.07
N LEU A 99 -0.63 8.35 6.05
CA LEU A 99 0.72 8.07 5.56
C LEU A 99 0.83 8.36 4.07
N ILE A 100 -0.10 7.82 3.26
CA ILE A 100 -0.14 8.01 1.81
C ILE A 100 -0.28 9.49 1.46
N ASP A 101 -1.27 10.19 2.01
CA ASP A 101 -1.54 11.61 1.74
C ASP A 101 -0.31 12.48 2.05
N ARG A 102 0.38 12.19 3.16
CA ARG A 102 1.62 12.91 3.51
C ARG A 102 2.72 12.65 2.47
N VAL A 103 2.93 11.40 2.08
CA VAL A 103 3.98 11.01 1.13
C VAL A 103 3.70 11.58 -0.27
N GLU A 104 2.45 11.56 -0.72
CA GLU A 104 2.06 12.14 -2.00
C GLU A 104 2.28 13.66 -2.01
N LYS A 105 1.93 14.34 -0.92
CA LYS A 105 2.23 15.77 -0.75
C LYS A 105 3.73 16.06 -0.74
N GLU A 106 4.53 15.26 -0.04
CA GLU A 106 6.00 15.38 -0.03
C GLU A 106 6.60 15.18 -1.43
N TYR A 107 6.03 14.30 -2.24
CA TYR A 107 6.48 14.01 -3.60
C TYR A 107 6.17 15.17 -4.57
N GLN A 108 4.95 15.69 -4.53
CA GLN A 108 4.51 16.86 -5.32
C GLN A 108 5.27 18.15 -5.02
N LEU A 109 5.84 18.29 -3.81
CA LEU A 109 6.66 19.45 -3.47
C LEU A 109 8.08 19.37 -4.06
N LYS A 110 8.49 18.19 -4.52
CA LYS A 110 9.85 17.91 -5.02
C LYS A 110 9.90 17.77 -6.54
N HIS A 111 8.76 17.69 -7.22
CA HIS A 111 8.61 17.42 -8.66
C HIS A 111 7.52 18.33 -9.24
#